data_AF-A0AAW2FM16-F1
#
_entry.id   AF-A0AAW2FM16-F1
#
_cell.length_a   1.000
_cell.length_b   1.000
_cell.length_c   1.000
_cell.angle_alpha   90.00
_cell.angle_beta   90.00
_cell.angle_gamma   90.00
#
_symmetry.space_group_name_H-M   'P 1'
#
loop_
_entity.id
_entity.type
_entity.pdbx_description
1 polymer ?
#
loop_
_entity_poly.entity_id
_entity_poly.type
_entity_poly.pdbx_seq_one_letter_code
_entity_poly.pdbx_strand_id
1 'polypeptide(L)'
;MKLDRWKSYGVNVLIISGADASNRKDCEFILNSAEKQGSVDAIFNLAVVLKDSICKNQTPESFEESFKAKARTTKMLDELSRSLCPKLQHFVVFSSVSCGRGNAGQTNYGMGNSIMERICERRVADGLPGLAIQWGAIGEVGLVADWQDNNKELVIGGTLQQRISSCLEKLEHFLLQNCPIVSSMVVAEKRVGAYGAANVVEAVANILGVKDLKTVAQQTPLAELGMDSMMAVEIKQTLEREYDIFLTAQDIRTLNFTKLVQMHDKDSKRKPENKHASEPTGGLTGIHLFIRFVSDNSNLSTETCVELETRRDPHMINVFLVPDLKGCAQIFNPLASKIRANATVLQYGITKAGIMSISEYVDYLLPVSNV
;
A
#
# COMPACT_ATOMS: atom_id res chain seq x y z
N MET A 1 21.55 25.70 -5.83
CA MET A 1 20.54 26.34 -6.72
C MET A 1 19.15 26.51 -6.09
N LYS A 2 18.51 25.49 -5.47
CA LYS A 2 17.21 25.67 -4.75
C LYS A 2 17.36 26.17 -3.31
N LEU A 3 18.33 25.63 -2.57
CA LEU A 3 18.61 26.04 -1.18
C LEU A 3 19.09 27.49 -1.08
N ASP A 4 19.95 27.91 -2.00
CA ASP A 4 20.45 29.29 -2.06
C ASP A 4 19.30 30.29 -2.28
N ARG A 5 18.28 29.87 -3.04
CA ARG A 5 17.07 30.67 -3.26
C ARG A 5 16.26 30.82 -1.97
N TRP A 6 16.07 29.77 -1.18
CA TRP A 6 15.41 29.89 0.13
C TRP A 6 16.20 30.78 1.09
N LYS A 7 17.53 30.60 1.15
CA LYS A 7 18.42 31.47 1.94
C LYS A 7 18.34 32.92 1.49
N SER A 8 18.18 33.19 0.18
CA SER A 8 18.01 34.56 -0.34
C SER A 8 16.71 35.24 0.10
N TYR A 9 15.68 34.46 0.46
CA TYR A 9 14.45 34.97 1.06
C TYR A 9 14.53 35.09 2.59
N GLY A 10 15.72 34.88 3.18
CA GLY A 10 15.93 34.94 4.63
C GLY A 10 15.53 33.67 5.39
N VAL A 11 15.22 32.57 4.68
CA VAL A 11 14.88 31.29 5.34
C VAL A 11 16.15 30.64 5.87
N ASN A 12 16.17 30.35 7.16
CA ASN A 12 17.25 29.55 7.77
C ASN A 12 17.04 28.07 7.43
N VAL A 13 18.04 27.47 6.77
CA VAL A 13 17.99 26.07 6.33
C VAL A 13 19.20 25.33 6.88
N LEU A 14 18.94 24.42 7.81
CA LEU A 14 19.93 23.51 8.38
C LEU A 14 19.82 22.14 7.69
N ILE A 15 20.94 21.64 7.17
CA ILE A 15 21.02 20.27 6.62
C ILE A 15 21.87 19.45 7.57
N ILE A 16 21.30 18.36 8.05
CA ILE A 16 21.99 17.35 8.86
C ILE A 16 22.24 16.14 7.97
N SER A 17 23.50 15.82 7.73
CA SER A 17 23.93 14.67 6.94
C SER A 17 24.59 13.62 7.84
N GLY A 18 24.39 12.34 7.53
CA GLY A 18 25.03 11.23 8.25
C GLY A 18 24.39 10.87 9.59
N ALA A 19 23.22 11.43 9.91
CA ALA A 19 22.41 11.05 11.07
C ALA A 19 21.19 10.25 10.59
N ASP A 20 20.98 9.06 11.15
CA ASP A 20 19.85 8.19 10.82
C ASP A 20 18.79 8.25 11.92
N ALA A 21 17.67 8.90 11.62
CA ALA A 21 16.57 9.10 12.56
C ALA A 21 15.89 7.79 13.03
N SER A 22 16.21 6.64 12.45
CA SER A 22 15.78 5.33 12.99
C SER A 22 16.57 4.91 14.23
N ASN A 23 17.71 5.56 14.51
CA ASN A 23 18.51 5.37 15.72
C ASN A 23 18.21 6.45 16.75
N ARG A 24 18.11 6.07 18.03
CA ARG A 24 17.73 6.98 19.11
C ARG A 24 18.67 8.19 19.25
N LYS A 25 19.99 7.94 19.29
CA LYS A 25 21.01 9.00 19.47
C LYS A 25 20.98 10.04 18.34
N ASP A 26 20.85 9.56 17.11
CA ASP A 26 20.80 10.42 15.92
C ASP A 26 19.49 11.19 15.84
N CYS A 27 18.36 10.54 16.16
CA CYS A 27 17.06 11.20 16.22
C CYS A 27 17.04 12.31 17.29
N GLU A 28 17.60 12.04 18.47
CA GLU A 28 17.76 13.03 19.54
C GLU A 28 18.67 14.19 19.11
N PHE A 29 19.78 13.88 18.43
CA PHE A 29 20.66 14.92 17.86
C PHE A 29 19.93 15.80 16.84
N ILE A 30 19.10 15.21 15.97
CA ILE A 30 18.30 15.93 14.97
C ILE A 30 17.31 16.88 15.66
N LEU A 31 16.52 16.38 16.61
CA LEU A 31 15.52 17.18 17.31
C LEU A 31 16.15 18.30 18.15
N ASN A 32 17.22 18.01 18.88
CA ASN A 32 17.96 19.03 19.64
C ASN A 32 18.60 20.08 18.73
N SER A 33 19.06 19.69 17.54
CA SER A 33 19.60 20.64 16.57
C SER A 33 18.52 21.56 16.01
N ALA A 34 17.30 21.04 15.81
CA ALA A 34 16.14 21.83 15.39
C ALA A 34 15.70 22.80 16.50
N GLU A 35 15.54 22.32 17.75
CA GLU A 35 15.19 23.15 18.92
C GLU A 35 16.19 24.30 19.16
N LYS A 36 17.48 24.09 18.84
CA LYS A 36 18.50 25.17 18.87
C LYS A 36 18.28 26.26 17.82
N GLN A 37 17.62 25.96 16.70
CA GLN A 37 17.23 26.97 15.71
C GLN A 37 15.94 27.71 16.11
N GLY A 38 15.06 27.03 16.84
CA GLY A 38 13.79 27.54 17.35
C GLY A 38 12.90 26.39 17.82
N SER A 39 11.85 26.71 18.58
CA SER A 39 10.89 25.69 19.04
C SER A 39 10.33 24.88 17.86
N VAL A 40 10.31 23.56 17.97
CA VAL A 40 9.84 22.67 16.89
C VAL A 40 8.31 22.69 16.85
N ASP A 41 7.76 23.41 15.86
CA ASP A 41 6.31 23.46 15.63
C ASP A 41 5.79 22.24 14.85
N ALA A 42 6.61 21.67 13.97
CA ALA A 42 6.17 20.58 13.09
C ALA A 42 7.27 19.56 12.79
N ILE A 43 6.87 18.28 12.74
CA ILE A 43 7.68 17.15 12.29
C ILE A 43 6.98 16.50 11.11
N PHE A 44 7.71 16.30 10.01
CA PHE A 44 7.22 15.59 8.84
C PHE A 44 8.15 14.42 8.50
N ASN A 45 7.65 13.19 8.59
CA ASN A 45 8.38 12.01 8.11
C ASN A 45 7.99 11.68 6.66
N LEU A 46 8.87 12.02 5.73
CA LEU A 46 8.77 11.70 4.30
C LEU A 46 9.76 10.61 3.88
N ALA A 47 10.51 10.03 4.81
CA ALA A 47 11.55 9.08 4.50
C ALA A 47 10.96 7.75 3.99
N VAL A 48 11.67 7.14 3.05
CA VAL A 48 11.25 5.90 2.39
C VAL A 48 12.45 5.14 1.88
N VAL A 49 12.43 3.83 2.10
CA VAL A 49 13.31 2.85 1.46
C VAL A 49 12.40 1.74 0.94
N LEU A 50 12.47 1.48 -0.36
CA LEU A 50 11.68 0.43 -1.02
C LEU A 50 12.50 -0.84 -1.19
N LYS A 51 11.88 -1.97 -0.88
CA LYS A 51 12.41 -3.32 -1.06
C LYS A 51 11.31 -4.20 -1.63
N ASP A 52 10.83 -3.79 -2.79
CA ASP A 52 9.66 -4.38 -3.44
C ASP A 52 9.99 -5.78 -3.93
N SER A 53 9.16 -6.73 -3.54
CA SER A 53 9.31 -8.14 -3.87
C SER A 53 8.02 -8.89 -3.53
N ILE A 54 7.67 -9.89 -4.32
CA ILE A 54 6.57 -10.79 -3.97
C ILE A 54 6.84 -11.45 -2.61
N CYS A 55 5.80 -11.71 -1.82
CA CYS A 55 5.97 -12.17 -0.43
C CYS A 55 6.88 -13.41 -0.29
N LYS A 56 6.83 -14.33 -1.27
CA LYS A 56 7.70 -15.53 -1.30
C LYS A 56 9.20 -15.21 -1.34
N ASN A 57 9.55 -14.07 -1.92
CA ASN A 57 10.91 -13.61 -2.14
C ASN A 57 11.30 -12.48 -1.17
N GLN A 58 10.45 -12.17 -0.18
CA GLN A 58 10.78 -11.25 0.90
C GLN A 58 11.62 -11.98 1.96
N THR A 59 12.50 -11.24 2.62
CA THR A 59 13.32 -11.72 3.75
C THR A 59 13.13 -10.82 4.97
N PRO A 60 13.42 -11.29 6.20
CA PRO A 60 13.39 -10.43 7.39
C PRO A 60 14.20 -9.14 7.23
N GLU A 61 15.35 -9.20 6.56
CA GLU A 61 16.22 -8.04 6.32
C GLU A 61 15.55 -7.01 5.39
N SER A 62 14.85 -7.48 4.35
CA SER A 62 14.11 -6.59 3.45
C SER A 62 12.94 -5.87 4.15
N PHE A 63 12.34 -6.51 5.16
CA PHE A 63 11.37 -5.87 6.05
C PHE A 63 12.04 -4.85 6.96
N GLU A 64 13.15 -5.22 7.60
CA GLU A 64 13.91 -4.34 8.48
C GLU A 64 14.38 -3.07 7.75
N GLU A 65 14.93 -3.20 6.55
CA GLU A 65 15.37 -2.07 5.74
C GLU A 65 14.22 -1.13 5.37
N SER A 66 13.06 -1.66 4.96
CA SER A 66 11.89 -0.84 4.65
C SER A 66 11.33 -0.16 5.90
N PHE A 67 11.39 -0.83 7.05
CA PHE A 67 10.88 -0.32 8.33
C PHE A 67 11.73 0.80 8.91
N LYS A 68 13.05 0.81 8.69
CA LYS A 68 13.97 1.81 9.24
C LYS A 68 13.45 3.23 9.03
N ALA A 69 13.25 3.62 7.77
CA ALA A 69 12.84 4.97 7.39
C ALA A 69 11.40 5.33 7.80
N LYS A 70 10.54 4.33 8.02
CA LYS A 70 9.12 4.53 8.31
C LYS A 70 8.79 4.20 9.76
N ALA A 71 8.60 2.92 10.06
CA ALA A 71 8.18 2.45 11.38
C ALA A 71 9.16 2.87 12.48
N ARG A 72 10.46 2.56 12.35
CA ARG A 72 11.46 2.85 13.39
C ARG A 72 11.68 4.35 13.55
N THR A 73 11.90 5.09 12.47
CA THR A 73 12.02 6.56 12.52
C THR A 73 10.81 7.22 13.16
N THR A 74 9.59 6.81 12.80
CA THR A 74 8.36 7.40 13.38
C THR A 74 8.23 7.10 14.86
N LYS A 75 8.60 5.88 15.29
CA LYS A 75 8.62 5.52 16.70
C LYS A 75 9.62 6.38 17.49
N MET A 76 10.85 6.55 16.97
CA MET A 76 11.86 7.40 17.62
C MET A 76 11.43 8.86 17.69
N LEU A 77 10.85 9.38 16.60
CA LEU A 77 10.29 10.74 16.57
C LEU A 77 9.15 10.89 17.57
N ASP A 78 8.24 9.91 17.70
CA ASP A 78 7.15 9.95 18.68
C ASP A 78 7.70 10.00 20.11
N GLU A 79 8.53 9.03 20.49
CA GLU A 79 9.09 8.92 21.84
C GLU A 79 9.86 10.17 22.26
N LEU A 80 10.75 10.66 21.40
CA LEU A 80 11.62 11.79 21.73
C LEU A 80 10.89 13.14 21.64
N SER A 81 9.98 13.32 20.68
CA SER A 81 9.25 14.59 20.55
C SER A 81 8.34 14.87 21.74
N ARG A 82 7.82 13.83 22.42
CA ARG A 82 6.99 13.97 23.63
C ARG A 82 7.70 14.73 24.75
N SER A 83 9.01 14.59 24.88
CA SER A 83 9.81 15.30 25.89
C SER A 83 10.58 16.49 25.34
N LEU A 84 11.10 16.39 24.11
CA LEU A 84 12.01 17.40 23.53
C LEU A 84 11.28 18.53 22.81
N CYS A 85 10.05 18.31 22.35
CA CYS A 85 9.31 19.26 21.51
C CYS A 85 7.94 19.61 22.13
N PRO A 86 7.90 20.28 23.31
CA PRO A 86 6.66 20.53 24.04
C PRO A 86 5.68 21.49 23.32
N LYS A 87 6.14 22.21 22.29
CA LYS A 87 5.32 23.12 21.48
C LYS A 87 4.85 22.53 20.16
N LEU A 88 5.14 21.26 19.90
CA LEU A 88 4.80 20.61 18.64
C LEU A 88 3.29 20.69 18.35
N GLN A 89 2.94 21.24 17.19
CA GLN A 89 1.57 21.39 16.70
C GLN A 89 1.22 20.39 15.59
N HIS A 90 2.22 19.93 14.83
CA HIS A 90 2.01 19.00 13.72
C HIS A 90 3.00 17.84 13.78
N PHE A 91 2.49 16.62 13.83
CA PHE A 91 3.27 15.40 13.64
C PHE A 91 2.68 14.65 12.46
N VAL A 92 3.35 14.71 11.31
CA VAL A 92 2.80 14.25 10.04
C VAL A 92 3.68 13.17 9.44
N VAL A 93 3.08 12.07 9.03
CA VAL A 93 3.78 10.97 8.36
C VAL A 93 3.14 10.69 7.00
N PHE A 94 3.98 10.54 5.97
CA PHE A 94 3.49 10.19 4.64
C PHE A 94 3.34 8.67 4.54
N SER A 95 2.10 8.21 4.69
CA SER A 95 1.67 6.85 4.38
C SER A 95 1.42 6.71 2.87
N SER A 96 0.87 5.58 2.44
CA SER A 96 0.56 5.28 1.05
C SER A 96 -0.73 4.49 0.92
N VAL A 97 -1.42 4.64 -0.21
CA VAL A 97 -2.51 3.74 -0.60
C VAL A 97 -2.09 2.27 -0.66
N SER A 98 -0.78 1.96 -0.83
CA SER A 98 -0.27 0.59 -0.71
C SER A 98 -0.52 -0.03 0.67
N CYS A 99 -0.59 0.80 1.73
CA CYS A 99 -1.02 0.38 3.06
C CYS A 99 -2.54 0.22 3.13
N GLY A 100 -3.28 1.29 2.80
CA GLY A 100 -4.73 1.33 2.99
C GLY A 100 -5.54 0.44 2.04
N ARG A 101 -5.00 0.10 0.87
CA ARG A 101 -5.68 -0.69 -0.19
C ARG A 101 -4.89 -1.91 -0.66
N GLY A 102 -3.62 -2.03 -0.26
CA GLY A 102 -2.72 -3.08 -0.73
C GLY A 102 -2.09 -2.74 -2.08
N ASN A 103 -0.84 -3.15 -2.25
CA ASN A 103 -0.16 -3.17 -3.54
C ASN A 103 0.69 -4.43 -3.65
N ALA A 104 0.67 -5.08 -4.82
CA ALA A 104 1.43 -6.30 -5.04
C ALA A 104 2.93 -6.03 -4.92
N GLY A 105 3.66 -6.92 -4.26
CA GLY A 105 5.09 -6.77 -4.05
C GLY A 105 5.51 -5.81 -2.93
N GLN A 106 4.56 -5.14 -2.27
CA GLN A 106 4.84 -4.11 -1.27
C GLN A 106 4.32 -4.47 0.13
N THR A 107 4.41 -5.74 0.53
CA THR A 107 3.96 -6.19 1.85
C THR A 107 4.75 -5.55 2.99
N ASN A 108 6.07 -5.47 2.88
CA ASN A 108 6.95 -4.77 3.82
C ASN A 108 6.66 -3.26 3.87
N TYR A 109 6.53 -2.60 2.72
CA TYR A 109 6.21 -1.19 2.65
C TYR A 109 4.82 -0.88 3.22
N GLY A 110 3.81 -1.68 2.91
CA GLY A 110 2.47 -1.57 3.47
C GLY A 110 2.47 -1.70 4.98
N MET A 111 3.17 -2.70 5.53
CA MET A 111 3.31 -2.89 6.97
C MET A 111 4.04 -1.73 7.65
N GLY A 112 5.15 -1.23 7.07
CA GLY A 112 5.88 -0.09 7.61
C GLY A 112 5.02 1.18 7.71
N ASN A 113 4.21 1.44 6.68
CA ASN A 113 3.24 2.54 6.68
C ASN A 113 2.10 2.33 7.70
N SER A 114 1.57 1.11 7.80
CA SER A 114 0.53 0.76 8.79
C SER A 114 0.99 1.03 10.22
N ILE A 115 2.25 0.70 10.56
CA ILE A 115 2.80 0.99 11.89
C ILE A 115 2.80 2.51 12.17
N MET A 116 3.21 3.34 11.21
CA MET A 116 3.19 4.80 11.38
C MET A 116 1.77 5.34 11.61
N GLU A 117 0.77 4.77 10.92
CA GLU A 117 -0.64 5.13 11.12
C GLU A 117 -1.12 4.80 12.53
N ARG A 118 -0.77 3.62 13.06
CA ARG A 118 -1.13 3.24 14.44
C ARG A 118 -0.46 4.14 15.48
N ILE A 119 0.78 4.58 15.22
CA ILE A 119 1.47 5.57 16.08
C ILE A 119 0.71 6.91 16.06
N CYS A 120 0.26 7.38 14.89
CA CYS A 120 -0.51 8.62 14.80
C CYS A 120 -1.86 8.53 15.53
N GLU A 121 -2.59 7.42 15.40
CA GLU A 121 -3.81 7.16 16.17
C GLU A 121 -3.56 7.21 17.68
N ARG A 122 -2.47 6.59 18.15
CA ARG A 122 -2.09 6.60 19.57
C ARG A 122 -1.76 8.02 20.05
N ARG A 123 -0.98 8.77 19.29
CA ARG A 123 -0.65 10.17 19.62
C ARG A 123 -1.91 11.01 19.78
N VAL A 124 -2.86 10.91 18.84
CA VAL A 124 -4.14 11.63 18.93
C VAL A 124 -4.96 11.17 20.14
N ALA A 125 -4.99 9.88 20.45
CA ALA A 125 -5.65 9.37 21.65
C ALA A 125 -5.01 9.89 22.96
N ASP A 126 -3.70 10.16 22.95
CA ASP A 126 -2.96 10.74 24.07
C ASP A 126 -3.06 12.29 24.12
N GLY A 127 -3.85 12.91 23.23
CA GLY A 127 -4.00 14.37 23.14
C GLY A 127 -2.85 15.09 22.44
N LEU A 128 -2.00 14.37 21.72
CA LEU A 128 -0.85 14.90 20.97
C LEU A 128 -1.19 15.01 19.47
N PRO A 129 -0.52 15.89 18.70
CA PRO A 129 -0.73 15.95 17.26
C PRO A 129 -0.27 14.65 16.61
N GLY A 130 -1.02 14.15 15.61
CA GLY A 130 -0.70 12.95 14.84
C GLY A 130 -1.55 12.87 13.57
N LEU A 131 -0.90 12.77 12.41
CA LEU A 131 -1.55 12.69 11.11
C LEU A 131 -0.77 11.78 10.16
N ALA A 132 -1.41 10.72 9.69
CA ALA A 132 -0.91 9.89 8.61
C ALA A 132 -1.71 10.12 7.32
N ILE A 133 -1.00 10.42 6.22
CA ILE A 133 -1.64 10.70 4.93
C ILE A 133 -1.34 9.56 3.96
N GLN A 134 -2.36 8.79 3.59
CA GLN A 134 -2.29 7.73 2.59
C GLN A 134 -2.34 8.33 1.18
N TRP A 135 -1.16 8.70 0.66
CA TRP A 135 -1.02 9.23 -0.70
C TRP A 135 -1.14 8.15 -1.77
N GLY A 136 -1.84 8.48 -2.86
CA GLY A 136 -1.78 7.76 -4.13
C GLY A 136 -0.45 7.98 -4.86
N ALA A 137 -0.38 7.61 -6.14
CA ALA A 137 0.77 7.95 -6.97
C ALA A 137 0.96 9.49 -7.02
N ILE A 138 2.18 9.97 -6.76
CA ILE A 138 2.53 11.40 -6.83
C ILE A 138 3.30 11.63 -8.14
N GLY A 139 2.92 12.65 -8.91
CA GLY A 139 3.59 13.05 -10.14
C GLY A 139 4.63 14.16 -9.94
N GLU A 140 5.30 14.52 -11.03
CA GLU A 140 6.24 15.67 -11.17
C GLU A 140 7.57 15.55 -10.39
N VAL A 141 7.57 14.97 -9.19
CA VAL A 141 8.77 14.74 -8.37
C VAL A 141 8.65 13.45 -7.54
N GLY A 142 9.78 12.96 -7.04
CA GLY A 142 9.86 11.82 -6.13
C GLY A 142 9.88 10.46 -6.85
N LEU A 143 9.82 9.38 -6.07
CA LEU A 143 10.10 8.01 -6.55
C LEU A 143 9.36 7.62 -7.82
N VAL A 144 8.07 7.97 -7.92
CA VAL A 144 7.22 7.60 -9.08
C VAL A 144 7.58 8.42 -10.33
N ALA A 145 7.98 9.68 -10.17
CA ALA A 145 8.43 10.51 -11.27
C ALA A 145 9.82 10.10 -11.77
N ASP A 146 10.71 9.69 -10.85
CA ASP A 146 12.07 9.24 -11.18
C ASP A 146 12.08 7.92 -11.97
N TRP A 147 11.00 7.13 -11.90
CA TRP A 147 10.81 5.91 -12.70
C TRP A 147 10.26 6.15 -14.11
N GLN A 148 10.05 7.41 -14.51
CA GLN A 148 9.56 7.72 -15.85
C GLN A 148 10.69 7.85 -16.87
N ASP A 149 10.78 6.89 -17.78
CA ASP A 149 11.64 7.01 -18.97
C ASP A 149 10.98 7.76 -20.14
N ASN A 150 9.64 7.97 -20.15
CA ASN A 150 8.95 8.32 -21.42
C ASN A 150 7.65 9.16 -21.35
N ASN A 151 7.44 10.06 -20.37
CA ASN A 151 6.26 10.96 -20.33
C ASN A 151 4.89 10.24 -20.51
N LYS A 152 4.78 8.97 -20.12
CA LYS A 152 3.51 8.23 -20.16
C LYS A 152 2.82 8.34 -18.80
N GLU A 153 1.53 8.65 -18.84
CA GLU A 153 0.65 8.60 -17.67
C GLU A 153 0.63 7.18 -17.13
N LEU A 154 1.23 6.99 -15.95
CA LEU A 154 1.41 5.69 -15.32
C LEU A 154 0.27 5.47 -14.34
N VAL A 155 -0.51 4.40 -14.55
CA VAL A 155 -1.50 3.94 -13.58
C VAL A 155 -0.79 3.00 -12.60
N ILE A 156 -0.67 3.38 -11.33
CA ILE A 156 -0.12 2.52 -10.27
C ILE A 156 -1.25 2.13 -9.33
N GLY A 157 -1.52 0.84 -9.20
CA GLY A 157 -2.51 0.33 -8.24
C GLY A 157 -3.92 0.92 -8.44
N GLY A 158 -4.31 1.24 -9.68
CA GLY A 158 -5.59 1.88 -10.00
C GLY A 158 -5.65 3.39 -9.74
N THR A 159 -4.52 4.03 -9.43
CA THR A 159 -4.42 5.48 -9.24
C THR A 159 -3.64 6.15 -10.36
N LEU A 160 -4.05 7.36 -10.74
CA LEU A 160 -3.28 8.27 -11.57
C LEU A 160 -2.33 9.10 -10.70
N GLN A 161 -1.29 9.62 -11.33
CA GLN A 161 -0.36 10.53 -10.69
C GLN A 161 -1.07 11.83 -10.30
N GLN A 162 -1.17 12.08 -8.99
CA GLN A 162 -1.65 13.34 -8.45
C GLN A 162 -0.57 14.41 -8.62
N ARG A 163 -0.93 15.54 -9.24
CA ARG A 163 -0.04 16.71 -9.39
C ARG A 163 0.33 17.31 -8.04
N ILE A 164 1.53 17.87 -7.90
CA ILE A 164 2.02 18.48 -6.67
C ILE A 164 1.14 19.66 -6.22
N SER A 165 0.61 20.45 -7.16
CA SER A 165 -0.35 21.52 -6.81
C SER A 165 -1.58 20.96 -6.09
N SER A 166 -2.12 19.84 -6.56
CA SER A 166 -3.23 19.14 -5.92
C SER A 166 -2.82 18.52 -4.58
N CYS A 167 -1.62 17.92 -4.48
CA CYS A 167 -1.12 17.39 -3.22
C CYS A 167 -0.98 18.47 -2.14
N LEU A 168 -0.44 19.65 -2.50
CA LEU A 168 -0.26 20.78 -1.58
C LEU A 168 -1.60 21.37 -1.12
N GLU A 169 -2.57 21.50 -2.04
CA GLU A 169 -3.94 21.91 -1.68
C GLU A 169 -4.59 20.93 -0.70
N LYS A 170 -4.44 19.61 -0.92
CA LYS A 170 -4.98 18.61 0.01
C LYS A 170 -4.22 18.56 1.34
N LEU A 171 -2.91 18.81 1.32
CA LEU A 171 -2.12 18.90 2.54
C LEU A 171 -2.63 20.04 3.44
N GLU A 172 -2.95 21.21 2.89
CA GLU A 172 -3.54 22.32 3.65
C GLU A 172 -4.83 21.89 4.36
N HIS A 173 -5.75 21.25 3.63
CA HIS A 173 -6.99 20.74 4.23
C HIS A 173 -6.74 19.67 5.30
N PHE A 174 -5.76 18.79 5.08
CA PHE A 174 -5.45 17.70 6.02
C PHE A 174 -4.75 18.18 7.29
N LEU A 175 -4.03 19.30 7.25
CA LEU A 175 -3.40 19.90 8.44
C LEU A 175 -4.41 20.60 9.36
N LEU A 176 -5.60 20.96 8.86
CA LEU A 176 -6.63 21.70 9.58
C LEU A 176 -7.74 20.82 10.18
N GLN A 177 -7.59 19.50 10.13
CA GLN A 177 -8.61 18.54 10.53
C GLN A 177 -8.07 17.57 11.59
N ASN A 178 -8.96 16.87 12.31
CA ASN A 178 -8.63 16.09 13.52
C ASN A 178 -8.57 14.56 13.34
N CYS A 179 -8.89 14.04 12.15
CA CYS A 179 -8.74 12.62 11.85
C CYS A 179 -7.26 12.25 11.79
N PRO A 180 -6.83 11.21 12.55
CA PRO A 180 -5.43 10.79 12.60
C PRO A 180 -4.95 10.17 11.28
N ILE A 181 -5.87 9.74 10.41
CA ILE A 181 -5.57 9.10 9.14
C ILE A 181 -6.51 9.64 8.07
N VAL A 182 -5.91 10.07 6.96
CA VAL A 182 -6.61 10.58 5.78
C VAL A 182 -6.01 9.98 4.51
N SER A 183 -6.72 10.05 3.39
CA SER A 183 -6.24 9.55 2.10
C SER A 183 -6.51 10.55 0.99
N SER A 184 -5.55 10.70 0.08
CA SER A 184 -5.71 11.46 -1.15
C SER A 184 -5.10 10.68 -2.29
N MET A 185 -5.88 10.49 -3.36
CA MET A 185 -5.45 9.85 -4.58
C MET A 185 -6.31 10.35 -5.74
N VAL A 186 -5.76 10.32 -6.94
CA VAL A 186 -6.55 10.47 -8.16
C VAL A 186 -6.91 9.06 -8.62
N VAL A 187 -8.19 8.73 -8.58
CA VAL A 187 -8.67 7.43 -9.07
C VAL A 187 -8.60 7.46 -10.58
N ALA A 188 -7.90 6.50 -11.19
CA ALA A 188 -7.98 6.33 -12.63
C ALA A 188 -9.44 6.05 -12.98
N GLU A 189 -10.02 6.80 -13.91
CA GLU A 189 -11.34 6.46 -14.42
C GLU A 189 -11.29 4.99 -14.83
N LYS A 190 -12.17 4.22 -14.21
CA LYS A 190 -12.44 2.86 -14.66
C LYS A 190 -12.97 3.04 -16.07
N ARG A 191 -12.12 2.87 -17.09
CA ARG A 191 -12.60 2.82 -18.47
C ARG A 191 -13.79 1.86 -18.44
N VAL A 192 -14.96 2.35 -18.82
CA VAL A 192 -16.14 1.52 -19.07
C VAL A 192 -15.76 0.67 -20.29
N GLY A 193 -14.98 -0.38 -20.05
CA GLY A 193 -14.10 -0.99 -21.06
C GLY A 193 -12.74 -1.48 -20.56
N ALA A 194 -12.39 -1.41 -19.27
CA ALA A 194 -11.38 -2.34 -18.72
C ALA A 194 -11.93 -3.77 -18.61
N TYR A 195 -13.26 -3.91 -18.68
CA TYR A 195 -13.96 -5.12 -19.17
C TYR A 195 -14.03 -5.17 -20.71
N GLY A 196 -13.03 -4.61 -21.39
CA GLY A 196 -13.11 -4.31 -22.83
C GLY A 196 -11.77 -3.96 -23.45
N ALA A 197 -10.67 -4.57 -22.98
CA ALA A 197 -9.75 -5.05 -24.00
C ALA A 197 -10.59 -6.06 -24.79
N ALA A 198 -10.71 -5.89 -26.10
CA ALA A 198 -11.57 -6.79 -26.89
C ALA A 198 -11.11 -8.26 -26.73
N ASN A 199 -9.84 -8.43 -26.33
CA ASN A 199 -9.21 -9.71 -26.14
C ASN A 199 -8.07 -9.66 -25.09
N VAL A 200 -7.73 -10.85 -24.61
CA VAL A 200 -6.62 -11.18 -23.70
C VAL A 200 -5.28 -10.56 -24.13
N VAL A 201 -5.07 -10.40 -25.43
CA VAL A 201 -3.80 -9.92 -26.03
C VAL A 201 -3.59 -8.43 -25.76
N GLU A 202 -4.64 -7.61 -25.90
CA GLU A 202 -4.59 -6.17 -25.61
C GLU A 202 -4.34 -5.89 -24.12
N ALA A 203 -4.95 -6.67 -23.22
CA ALA A 203 -4.74 -6.52 -21.78
C ALA A 203 -3.26 -6.73 -21.41
N VAL A 204 -2.65 -7.80 -21.93
CA VAL A 204 -1.23 -8.08 -21.69
C VAL A 204 -0.31 -7.07 -22.39
N ALA A 205 -0.65 -6.63 -23.60
CA ALA A 205 0.12 -5.59 -24.31
C ALA A 205 0.13 -4.26 -23.55
N ASN A 206 -1.00 -3.88 -22.93
CA ASN A 206 -1.09 -2.67 -22.10
C ASN A 206 -0.19 -2.74 -20.86
N ILE A 207 -0.14 -3.89 -20.17
CA ILE A 207 0.73 -4.09 -19.00
C ILE A 207 2.21 -4.01 -19.40
N LEU A 208 2.56 -4.57 -20.56
CA LEU A 208 3.92 -4.49 -21.11
C LEU A 208 4.24 -3.13 -21.76
N GLY A 209 3.28 -2.20 -21.81
CA GLY A 209 3.46 -0.88 -22.43
C GLY A 209 3.64 -0.89 -23.95
N VAL A 210 3.28 -1.99 -24.62
CA VAL A 210 3.37 -2.21 -26.06
C VAL A 210 2.16 -1.60 -26.76
N LYS A 211 2.40 -0.62 -27.65
CA LYS A 211 1.34 0.10 -28.37
C LYS A 211 0.97 -0.52 -29.72
N ASP A 212 1.90 -1.22 -30.37
CA ASP A 212 1.67 -1.87 -31.67
C ASP A 212 2.11 -3.33 -31.62
N LEU A 213 1.13 -4.23 -31.64
CA LEU A 213 1.33 -5.67 -31.68
C LEU A 213 1.96 -6.15 -33.00
N LYS A 214 1.95 -5.33 -34.06
CA LYS A 214 2.54 -5.67 -35.36
C LYS A 214 4.05 -5.56 -35.38
N THR A 215 4.64 -4.76 -34.49
CA THR A 215 6.09 -4.56 -34.40
C THR A 215 6.78 -5.52 -33.44
N VAL A 216 6.02 -6.35 -32.73
CA VAL A 216 6.54 -7.27 -31.70
C VAL A 216 6.57 -8.70 -32.21
N ALA A 217 7.69 -9.40 -31.98
CA ALA A 217 7.83 -10.81 -32.29
C ALA A 217 6.86 -11.66 -31.45
N GLN A 218 5.78 -12.15 -32.06
CA GLN A 218 4.67 -12.80 -31.35
C GLN A 218 5.00 -14.16 -30.71
N GLN A 219 6.14 -14.76 -31.07
CA GLN A 219 6.62 -16.04 -30.53
C GLN A 219 7.64 -15.88 -29.40
N THR A 220 8.22 -14.69 -29.25
CA THR A 220 9.19 -14.39 -28.20
C THR A 220 8.51 -14.42 -26.83
N PRO A 221 9.09 -15.10 -25.82
CA PRO A 221 8.56 -15.07 -24.46
C PRO A 221 8.44 -13.64 -23.93
N LEU A 222 7.37 -13.34 -23.19
CA LEU A 222 7.17 -12.00 -22.62
C LEU A 222 8.34 -11.57 -21.72
N ALA A 223 9.03 -12.52 -21.07
CA ALA A 223 10.23 -12.28 -20.27
C ALA A 223 11.36 -11.63 -21.08
N GLU A 224 11.50 -11.98 -22.36
CA GLU A 224 12.48 -11.38 -23.26
C GLU A 224 12.01 -10.05 -23.85
N LEU A 225 10.72 -9.74 -23.73
CA LEU A 225 10.09 -8.47 -24.13
C LEU A 225 10.05 -7.45 -22.99
N GLY A 226 10.78 -7.69 -21.89
CA GLY A 226 10.86 -6.77 -20.76
C GLY A 226 9.85 -7.05 -19.64
N MET A 227 9.17 -8.20 -19.64
CA MET A 227 8.33 -8.61 -18.52
C MET A 227 9.20 -8.91 -17.29
N ASP A 228 9.13 -8.05 -16.29
CA ASP A 228 9.77 -8.26 -14.99
C ASP A 228 8.91 -9.13 -14.04
N SER A 229 9.41 -9.36 -12.82
CA SER A 229 8.71 -10.18 -11.82
C SER A 229 7.40 -9.55 -11.31
N MET A 230 7.22 -8.23 -11.41
CA MET A 230 6.00 -7.54 -10.99
C MET A 230 4.97 -7.51 -12.11
N MET A 231 5.38 -7.20 -13.35
CA MET A 231 4.55 -7.29 -14.55
C MET A 231 4.02 -8.70 -14.75
N ALA A 232 4.83 -9.74 -14.47
CA ALA A 232 4.37 -11.13 -14.50
C ALA A 232 3.20 -11.40 -13.54
N VAL A 233 3.22 -10.77 -12.35
CA VAL A 233 2.13 -10.88 -11.37
C VAL A 233 0.91 -10.09 -11.82
N GLU A 234 1.10 -8.90 -12.37
CA GLU A 234 0.02 -8.06 -12.88
C GLU A 234 -0.69 -8.72 -14.08
N ILE A 235 0.08 -9.30 -15.01
CA ILE A 235 -0.43 -10.11 -16.12
C ILE A 235 -1.26 -11.27 -15.57
N LYS A 236 -0.69 -12.06 -14.64
CA LYS A 236 -1.40 -13.19 -14.04
C LYS A 236 -2.72 -12.75 -13.39
N GLN A 237 -2.69 -11.73 -12.55
CA GLN A 237 -3.89 -11.24 -11.84
C GLN A 237 -4.93 -10.67 -12.80
N THR A 238 -4.50 -9.98 -13.86
CA THR A 238 -5.41 -9.44 -14.88
C THR A 238 -6.08 -10.57 -15.66
N LEU A 239 -5.32 -11.58 -16.07
CA LEU A 239 -5.84 -12.76 -16.77
C LEU A 239 -6.82 -13.56 -15.91
N GLU A 240 -6.50 -13.77 -14.63
CA GLU A 240 -7.38 -14.47 -13.68
C GLU A 240 -8.65 -13.66 -13.38
N ARG A 241 -8.52 -12.36 -13.13
CA ARG A 241 -9.64 -11.50 -12.71
C ARG A 241 -10.60 -11.15 -13.84
N GLU A 242 -10.08 -10.89 -15.03
CA GLU A 242 -10.86 -10.32 -16.14
C GLU A 242 -11.26 -11.35 -17.19
N TYR A 243 -10.48 -12.42 -17.36
CA TYR A 243 -10.67 -13.41 -18.41
C TYR A 243 -10.87 -14.84 -17.90
N ASP A 244 -10.86 -15.07 -16.57
CA ASP A 244 -10.98 -16.41 -15.95
C ASP A 244 -9.89 -17.40 -16.44
N ILE A 245 -8.72 -16.86 -16.81
CA ILE A 245 -7.57 -17.64 -17.29
C ILE A 245 -6.58 -17.83 -16.14
N PHE A 246 -6.49 -19.06 -15.65
CA PHE A 246 -5.54 -19.44 -14.61
C PHE A 246 -4.25 -19.99 -15.24
N LEU A 247 -3.13 -19.33 -14.95
CA LEU A 247 -1.80 -19.72 -15.43
C LEU A 247 -0.88 -20.02 -14.25
N THR A 248 -0.08 -21.08 -14.38
CA THR A 248 1.00 -21.34 -13.43
C THR A 248 2.14 -20.32 -13.60
N ALA A 249 3.01 -20.21 -12.60
CA ALA A 249 4.19 -19.34 -12.70
C ALA A 249 5.11 -19.73 -13.87
N GLN A 250 5.11 -21.01 -14.26
CA GLN A 250 5.89 -21.51 -15.40
C GLN A 250 5.20 -21.19 -16.74
N ASP A 251 3.87 -21.20 -16.78
CA ASP A 251 3.11 -20.77 -17.96
C ASP A 251 3.31 -19.27 -18.22
N ILE A 252 3.31 -18.44 -17.18
CA ILE A 252 3.58 -16.99 -17.28
C ILE A 252 4.98 -16.72 -17.85
N ARG A 253 6.01 -17.45 -17.39
CA ARG A 253 7.40 -17.28 -17.87
C ARG A 253 7.57 -17.63 -19.35
N THR A 254 6.81 -18.61 -19.84
CA THR A 254 6.87 -19.06 -21.24
C THR A 254 5.72 -18.50 -22.08
N LEU A 255 4.99 -17.53 -21.53
CA LEU A 255 3.87 -16.89 -22.20
C LEU A 255 4.40 -16.07 -23.36
N ASN A 256 3.65 -16.03 -24.46
CA ASN A 256 3.92 -15.18 -25.61
C ASN A 256 2.58 -14.76 -26.23
N PHE A 257 2.60 -13.77 -27.12
CA PHE A 257 1.37 -13.28 -27.74
C PHE A 257 0.66 -14.36 -28.58
N THR A 258 1.39 -15.33 -29.14
CA THR A 258 0.79 -16.47 -29.86
C THR A 258 -0.09 -17.33 -28.94
N LYS A 259 0.41 -17.67 -27.74
CA LYS A 259 -0.36 -18.43 -26.73
C LYS A 259 -1.58 -17.66 -26.25
N LEU A 260 -1.46 -16.34 -26.08
CA LEU A 260 -2.57 -15.47 -25.67
C LEU A 260 -3.69 -15.42 -26.72
N VAL A 261 -3.35 -15.36 -28.01
CA VAL A 261 -4.32 -15.47 -29.11
C VAL A 261 -5.03 -16.82 -29.09
N GLN A 262 -4.30 -17.93 -28.91
CA GLN A 262 -4.90 -19.27 -28.84
C GLN A 262 -5.85 -19.45 -27.65
N MET A 263 -5.58 -18.78 -26.53
CA MET A 263 -6.45 -18.79 -25.35
C MET A 263 -7.75 -18.01 -25.61
N HIS A 264 -7.69 -16.92 -26.38
CA HIS A 264 -8.87 -16.14 -26.78
C HIS A 264 -9.84 -16.93 -27.69
N ASP A 265 -9.32 -17.71 -28.64
CA ASP A 265 -10.14 -18.49 -29.59
C ASP A 265 -10.89 -19.66 -28.94
N LYS A 266 -10.38 -20.19 -27.82
CA LYS A 266 -11.04 -21.28 -27.08
C LYS A 266 -12.24 -20.81 -26.26
N ASP A 267 -12.27 -19.54 -25.85
CA ASP A 267 -13.28 -19.01 -24.94
C ASP A 267 -14.48 -18.38 -25.67
N SER A 268 -14.25 -17.88 -26.90
CA SER A 268 -15.31 -17.36 -27.79
C SER A 268 -16.35 -18.42 -28.21
N LYS A 269 -16.06 -19.70 -28.03
CA LYS A 269 -16.99 -20.82 -28.33
C LYS A 269 -17.87 -21.26 -27.15
N ARG A 270 -17.80 -20.59 -25.98
CA ARG A 270 -18.44 -21.07 -24.73
C ARG A 270 -19.58 -20.22 -24.14
N LYS A 271 -20.02 -19.09 -24.73
CA LYS A 271 -21.11 -18.27 -24.14
C LYS A 271 -22.45 -18.40 -24.89
N PRO A 272 -23.55 -18.81 -24.22
CA PRO A 272 -24.91 -18.54 -24.69
C PRO A 272 -25.38 -17.15 -24.22
N GLU A 273 -26.25 -16.54 -25.03
CA GLU A 273 -26.87 -15.23 -24.81
C GLU A 273 -27.75 -15.20 -23.56
N ASN A 274 -27.68 -14.12 -22.76
CA ASN A 274 -28.90 -13.58 -22.15
C ASN A 274 -28.76 -12.12 -21.69
N LYS A 275 -29.76 -11.33 -22.09
CA LYS A 275 -30.05 -9.96 -21.67
C LYS A 275 -30.70 -9.99 -20.27
N HIS A 276 -30.40 -9.02 -19.39
CA HIS A 276 -31.40 -8.30 -18.59
C HIS A 276 -30.77 -7.10 -17.86
N ALA A 277 -31.62 -6.09 -17.62
CA ALA A 277 -31.28 -4.72 -17.25
C ALA A 277 -31.40 -4.41 -15.74
N SER A 278 -30.67 -3.37 -15.33
CA SER A 278 -30.91 -2.35 -14.26
C SER A 278 -31.52 -2.72 -12.91
N GLU A 279 -30.86 -2.32 -11.80
CA GLU A 279 -31.22 -1.11 -11.01
C GLU A 279 -30.24 -0.78 -9.85
N PRO A 280 -30.22 0.48 -9.32
CA PRO A 280 -29.22 1.00 -8.39
C PRO A 280 -29.74 1.18 -6.95
N THR A 281 -28.93 0.82 -5.95
CA THR A 281 -29.09 1.21 -4.53
C THR A 281 -27.70 1.20 -3.89
N GLY A 282 -27.20 2.15 -3.12
CA GLY A 282 -27.78 3.25 -2.35
C GLY A 282 -26.81 3.44 -1.17
N GLY A 283 -26.30 4.66 -0.95
CA GLY A 283 -25.29 4.95 0.07
C GLY A 283 -25.79 4.68 1.49
N LEU A 284 -24.92 4.11 2.34
CA LEU A 284 -24.97 4.06 3.82
C LEU A 284 -24.07 2.94 4.43
N THR A 285 -23.30 2.20 3.61
CA THR A 285 -22.46 1.08 4.06
C THR A 285 -21.31 1.46 5.01
N GLY A 286 -20.83 2.71 5.01
CA GLY A 286 -19.67 3.14 5.80
C GLY A 286 -19.92 3.17 7.32
N ILE A 287 -21.08 3.65 7.75
CA ILE A 287 -21.42 3.77 9.19
C ILE A 287 -21.69 2.39 9.81
N HIS A 288 -22.29 1.48 9.03
CA HIS A 288 -22.52 0.10 9.48
C HIS A 288 -21.21 -0.69 9.66
N LEU A 289 -20.17 -0.37 8.88
CA LEU A 289 -18.84 -0.97 9.05
C LEU A 289 -18.14 -0.47 10.32
N PHE A 290 -18.31 0.82 10.64
CA PHE A 290 -17.69 1.47 11.81
C PHE A 290 -18.30 1.00 13.14
N ILE A 291 -19.64 0.88 13.23
CA ILE A 291 -20.34 0.44 14.44
C ILE A 291 -20.00 -1.03 14.80
N ARG A 292 -19.74 -1.87 13.79
CA ARG A 292 -19.32 -3.27 13.98
C ARG A 292 -17.88 -3.40 14.49
N PHE A 293 -17.02 -2.43 14.15
CA PHE A 293 -15.61 -2.40 14.55
C PHE A 293 -15.39 -2.15 16.05
N VAL A 294 -16.34 -1.48 16.71
CA VAL A 294 -16.25 -1.12 18.14
C VAL A 294 -16.93 -2.14 19.05
N SER A 295 -17.86 -2.96 18.52
CA SER A 295 -18.82 -3.66 19.37
C SER A 295 -18.56 -5.16 19.59
N ASP A 296 -17.71 -5.83 18.79
CA ASP A 296 -17.55 -7.31 18.87
C ASP A 296 -16.11 -7.75 19.17
N ASN A 297 -15.62 -7.45 20.38
CA ASN A 297 -14.43 -8.12 20.95
C ASN A 297 -14.76 -9.48 21.59
N SER A 298 -15.97 -10.02 21.39
CA SER A 298 -16.49 -11.17 22.16
C SER A 298 -16.23 -12.54 21.52
N ASN A 299 -15.80 -12.63 20.26
CA ASN A 299 -15.59 -13.90 19.55
C ASN A 299 -14.29 -13.93 18.73
N LEU A 300 -13.15 -13.77 19.39
CA LEU A 300 -11.83 -13.97 18.79
C LEU A 300 -11.47 -15.47 18.85
N SER A 301 -11.38 -16.13 17.69
CA SER A 301 -10.83 -17.49 17.61
C SER A 301 -9.38 -17.46 18.10
N THR A 302 -8.91 -18.49 18.81
CA THR A 302 -7.49 -18.61 19.22
C THR A 302 -6.62 -19.32 18.17
N GLU A 303 -7.23 -19.78 17.07
CA GLU A 303 -6.52 -20.51 16.02
C GLU A 303 -5.68 -19.56 15.16
N THR A 304 -4.46 -19.98 14.81
CA THR A 304 -3.54 -19.20 13.94
C THR A 304 -4.02 -19.15 12.49
N CYS A 305 -4.82 -20.13 12.06
CA CYS A 305 -5.40 -20.16 10.73
C CYS A 305 -6.91 -20.26 10.90
N VAL A 306 -7.64 -19.19 10.60
CA VAL A 306 -9.09 -19.14 10.71
C VAL A 306 -9.69 -19.29 9.32
N GLU A 307 -10.47 -20.35 9.10
CA GLU A 307 -11.27 -20.46 7.89
C GLU A 307 -12.43 -19.46 7.92
N LEU A 308 -12.60 -18.71 6.83
CA LEU A 308 -13.75 -17.83 6.65
C LEU A 308 -14.95 -18.63 6.11
N GLU A 309 -16.14 -18.21 6.50
CA GLU A 309 -17.39 -18.69 5.91
C GLU A 309 -17.60 -18.09 4.51
N THR A 310 -16.89 -18.63 3.51
CA THR A 310 -17.01 -18.25 2.11
C THR A 310 -18.03 -19.09 1.36
N ARG A 311 -18.26 -18.81 0.05
CA ARG A 311 -19.17 -19.60 -0.79
C ARG A 311 -18.62 -20.98 -1.19
N ARG A 312 -17.33 -21.24 -0.92
CA ARG A 312 -16.64 -22.54 -1.07
C ARG A 312 -16.91 -23.26 -2.40
N ASP A 313 -16.48 -22.66 -3.49
CA ASP A 313 -16.39 -23.33 -4.79
C ASP A 313 -15.14 -24.26 -4.81
N PRO A 314 -15.33 -25.60 -4.89
CA PRO A 314 -14.23 -26.56 -4.84
C PRO A 314 -13.31 -26.55 -6.07
N HIS A 315 -13.71 -25.87 -7.15
CA HIS A 315 -12.88 -25.73 -8.36
C HIS A 315 -11.97 -24.50 -8.33
N MET A 316 -12.12 -23.65 -7.31
CA MET A 316 -11.36 -22.41 -7.15
C MET A 316 -10.14 -22.62 -6.24
N ILE A 317 -9.07 -21.85 -6.49
CA ILE A 317 -7.87 -21.86 -5.66
C ILE A 317 -8.18 -21.45 -4.21
N ASN A 318 -7.49 -22.03 -3.23
CA ASN A 318 -7.57 -21.57 -1.86
C ASN A 318 -6.96 -20.18 -1.73
N VAL A 319 -7.69 -19.25 -1.11
CA VAL A 319 -7.25 -17.88 -0.87
C VAL A 319 -6.69 -17.78 0.55
N PHE A 320 -5.46 -17.29 0.67
CA PHE A 320 -4.85 -17.02 1.96
C PHE A 320 -4.85 -15.51 2.21
N LEU A 321 -5.44 -15.08 3.33
CA LEU A 321 -5.59 -13.68 3.69
C LEU A 321 -4.67 -13.35 4.86
N VAL A 322 -3.98 -12.21 4.78
CA VAL A 322 -3.12 -11.70 5.84
C VAL A 322 -3.76 -10.41 6.36
N PRO A 323 -4.17 -10.34 7.64
CA PRO A 323 -4.79 -9.16 8.24
C PRO A 323 -3.77 -8.01 8.39
N ASP A 324 -4.25 -6.90 8.95
CA ASP A 324 -3.39 -5.78 9.32
C ASP A 324 -2.53 -6.09 10.56
N LEU A 325 -1.90 -5.07 11.14
CA LEU A 325 -1.02 -5.22 12.31
C LEU A 325 -1.77 -5.80 13.54
N LYS A 326 -3.09 -5.64 13.62
CA LYS A 326 -3.87 -6.20 14.74
C LYS A 326 -4.00 -7.72 14.63
N GLY A 327 -3.73 -8.28 13.45
CA GLY A 327 -3.63 -9.71 13.25
C GLY A 327 -4.96 -10.46 13.44
N CYS A 328 -6.09 -9.75 13.36
CA CYS A 328 -7.42 -10.31 13.61
C CYS A 328 -8.13 -10.73 12.32
N ALA A 329 -8.63 -11.96 12.27
CA ALA A 329 -9.33 -12.47 11.10
C ALA A 329 -10.68 -11.80 10.83
N GLN A 330 -11.32 -11.24 11.87
CA GLN A 330 -12.66 -10.65 11.79
C GLN A 330 -12.76 -9.48 10.81
N ILE A 331 -11.65 -8.80 10.51
CA ILE A 331 -11.61 -7.69 9.53
C ILE A 331 -12.13 -8.13 8.15
N PHE A 332 -12.04 -9.43 7.83
CA PHE A 332 -12.47 -10.00 6.56
C PHE A 332 -13.90 -10.58 6.58
N ASN A 333 -14.60 -10.59 7.72
CA ASN A 333 -15.98 -11.11 7.79
C ASN A 333 -16.94 -10.43 6.78
N PRO A 334 -16.90 -9.09 6.56
CA PRO A 334 -17.73 -8.46 5.54
C PRO A 334 -17.40 -8.90 4.09
N LEU A 335 -16.19 -9.39 3.87
CA LEU A 335 -15.70 -9.86 2.58
C LEU A 335 -15.96 -11.37 2.37
N ALA A 336 -16.06 -12.15 3.45
CA ALA A 336 -16.23 -13.61 3.39
C ALA A 336 -17.35 -14.06 2.44
N SER A 337 -18.55 -13.44 2.56
CA SER A 337 -19.71 -13.74 1.72
C SER A 337 -19.54 -13.38 0.22
N LYS A 338 -18.52 -12.61 -0.14
CA LYS A 338 -18.19 -12.21 -1.51
C LYS A 338 -17.09 -13.07 -2.12
N ILE A 339 -16.33 -13.79 -1.30
CA ILE A 339 -15.26 -14.66 -1.76
C ILE A 339 -15.89 -16.00 -2.20
N ARG A 340 -15.62 -16.40 -3.44
CA ARG A 340 -16.10 -17.68 -4.00
C ARG A 340 -15.22 -18.86 -3.63
N ALA A 341 -13.91 -18.63 -3.61
CA ALA A 341 -12.91 -19.59 -3.18
C ALA A 341 -13.04 -19.95 -1.68
N ASN A 342 -12.48 -21.08 -1.27
CA ASN A 342 -12.21 -21.31 0.15
C ASN A 342 -11.16 -20.30 0.63
N ALA A 343 -11.37 -19.64 1.77
CA ALA A 343 -10.45 -18.64 2.27
C ALA A 343 -10.02 -18.94 3.71
N THR A 344 -8.71 -18.90 3.95
CA THR A 344 -8.10 -19.03 5.26
C THR A 344 -7.39 -17.73 5.59
N VAL A 345 -7.64 -17.18 6.78
CA VAL A 345 -6.98 -15.98 7.27
C VAL A 345 -5.90 -16.38 8.27
N LEU A 346 -4.70 -15.86 8.10
CA LEU A 346 -3.67 -15.94 9.13
C LEU A 346 -4.06 -15.02 10.27
N GLN A 347 -4.12 -15.55 11.47
CA GLN A 347 -4.46 -14.82 12.67
C GLN A 347 -3.25 -14.82 13.60
N TYR A 348 -2.71 -13.63 13.88
CA TYR A 348 -1.53 -13.46 14.71
C TYR A 348 -1.82 -12.42 15.80
N GLY A 349 -1.20 -12.58 16.97
CA GLY A 349 -1.40 -11.65 18.09
C GLY A 349 -2.46 -12.04 19.11
N ILE A 350 -3.48 -12.84 18.79
CA ILE A 350 -4.56 -13.15 19.75
C ILE A 350 -4.10 -13.98 20.95
N THR A 351 -3.08 -14.83 20.77
CA THR A 351 -2.50 -15.62 21.87
C THR A 351 -1.79 -14.76 22.93
N LYS A 352 -1.55 -13.45 22.68
CA LYS A 352 -0.99 -12.50 23.67
C LYS A 352 -1.68 -11.12 23.72
N ALA A 353 -2.62 -10.81 22.82
CA ALA A 353 -3.26 -9.50 22.67
C ALA A 353 -4.14 -9.12 23.87
N GLY A 354 -4.52 -10.07 24.73
CA GLY A 354 -5.19 -9.74 25.99
C GLY A 354 -4.30 -9.05 27.02
N ILE A 355 -2.97 -9.03 26.81
CA ILE A 355 -1.98 -8.63 27.84
C ILE A 355 -1.04 -7.52 27.35
N MET A 356 -0.96 -7.23 26.05
CA MET A 356 0.05 -6.33 25.49
C MET A 356 -0.56 -5.05 24.89
N SER A 357 -0.05 -3.90 25.31
CA SER A 357 -0.25 -2.60 24.66
C SER A 357 0.30 -2.62 23.23
N ILE A 358 -0.20 -1.73 22.37
CA ILE A 358 0.30 -1.61 20.98
C ILE A 358 1.81 -1.29 20.95
N SER A 359 2.34 -0.58 21.95
CA SER A 359 3.78 -0.32 22.09
C SER A 359 4.56 -1.62 22.24
N GLU A 360 4.14 -2.49 23.15
CA GLU A 360 4.77 -3.81 23.37
C GLU A 360 4.62 -4.72 22.14
N TYR A 361 3.56 -4.53 21.36
CA TYR A 361 3.36 -5.25 20.09
C TYR A 361 4.31 -4.76 18.98
N VAL A 362 4.55 -3.45 18.91
CA VAL A 362 5.56 -2.84 18.03
C VAL A 362 6.97 -3.26 18.43
N ASP A 363 7.27 -3.31 19.73
CA ASP A 363 8.54 -3.83 20.26
C ASP A 363 8.76 -5.31 19.95
N TYR A 364 7.70 -6.11 19.98
CA TYR A 364 7.75 -7.52 19.65
C TYR A 364 7.99 -7.78 18.15
N LEU A 365 7.32 -7.01 17.27
CA LEU A 365 7.40 -7.21 15.82
C LEU A 365 8.63 -6.57 15.17
N LEU A 366 9.24 -5.59 15.81
CA LEU A 366 10.52 -5.03 15.38
C LEU A 366 11.64 -5.83 16.06
N PRO A 367 12.49 -6.58 15.33
CA PRO A 367 13.66 -7.18 15.94
C PRO A 367 14.53 -6.04 16.46
N VAL A 368 14.59 -5.87 17.78
CA VAL A 368 15.52 -4.96 18.42
C VAL A 368 16.87 -5.66 18.37
N SER A 369 17.70 -5.28 17.39
CA SER A 369 19.13 -5.56 17.47
C SER A 369 19.66 -4.74 18.64
N ASN A 370 19.70 -5.35 19.83
CA ASN A 370 20.42 -4.80 20.97
C ASN A 370 21.91 -4.77 20.61
N VAL A 371 22.36 -3.63 20.08
CA VAL A 371 23.77 -3.23 19.99
C VAL A 371 23.89 -1.76 20.35
#